data_AF-A0A8T1SY06-F1
#
_entry.id   AF-A0A8T1SY06-F1
#
_cell.length_a   1.000
_cell.length_b   1.000
_cell.length_c   1.000
_cell.angle_alpha   90.00
_cell.angle_beta   90.00
_cell.angle_gamma   90.00
#
_symmetry.space_group_name_H-M   'P 1'
#
loop_
_entity.id
_entity.type
_entity.pdbx_description
1 polymer ?
#
loop_
_entity_poly.entity_id
_entity_poly.type
_entity_poly.pdbx_seq_one_letter_code
_entity_poly.pdbx_strand_id
1 'polypeptide(L)'
;MAGGSRGNKAAASFCLAGVLYLATVTFSQQADGREARADWTQEKYSHQPSILNVAGIQKVAAHTDVSQMWQNDLHPILIERYPGSPGNYAVRQHIKRHIQSLQAGWVVEEDTFQGYTPYGYRTFSNIISTLNPSAKRHLVLACHHDSKYFGPQWDGRVFVGATDSAVPCAMLLELARALDSQLQSIKTSSASRPDLSLQLIFFDGEEAFVQWSPTDSLYGSRHLAQKMASTPHPPGATNTNQLQSIDLFVLLDLIGASNATFPNYFSNTARWFNRLQAIAERSGLGFC
;
A
#
# COMPACT_ATOMS: atom_id res chain seq x y z
N MET A 1 41.78 2.36 7.44
CA MET A 1 40.75 2.32 8.49
C MET A 1 39.42 2.06 7.82
N ALA A 2 38.94 0.83 7.92
CA ALA A 2 37.66 0.39 7.39
C ALA A 2 36.69 0.25 8.58
N GLY A 3 35.55 0.93 8.55
CA GLY A 3 34.57 0.85 9.62
C GLY A 3 33.52 1.95 9.51
N GLY A 4 32.46 1.69 8.76
CA GLY A 4 31.34 2.64 8.65
C GLY A 4 30.12 2.16 7.86
N SER A 5 30.21 1.04 7.14
CA SER A 5 29.15 0.59 6.21
C SER A 5 28.06 -0.30 6.83
N ARG A 6 28.22 -0.77 8.08
CA ARG A 6 27.26 -1.74 8.68
C ARG A 6 26.05 -1.10 9.39
N GLY A 7 26.14 0.15 9.84
CA GLY A 7 25.06 0.82 10.59
C GLY A 7 23.88 1.27 9.72
N ASN A 8 24.15 1.79 8.52
CA ASN A 8 23.10 2.34 7.64
C ASN A 8 22.29 1.30 6.87
N LYS A 9 22.80 0.07 6.73
CA LYS A 9 22.06 -1.03 6.10
C LYS A 9 21.00 -1.64 7.03
N ALA A 10 21.22 -1.58 8.34
CA ALA A 10 20.27 -2.06 9.34
C ALA A 10 18.99 -1.21 9.31
N ALA A 11 19.10 0.12 9.39
CA ALA A 11 17.92 1.01 9.45
C ALA A 11 16.98 0.89 8.24
N ALA A 12 17.53 0.72 7.03
CA ALA A 12 16.73 0.52 5.81
C ALA A 12 16.06 -0.86 5.74
N SER A 13 16.68 -1.90 6.33
CA SER A 13 16.13 -3.27 6.41
C SER A 13 14.93 -3.42 7.36
N PHE A 14 14.68 -2.39 8.17
CA PHE A 14 13.91 -2.52 9.40
C PHE A 14 12.60 -1.71 9.42
N CYS A 15 12.48 -0.63 8.62
CA CYS A 15 11.18 0.01 8.37
C CYS A 15 10.25 -0.84 7.48
N LEU A 16 10.79 -1.76 6.67
CA LEU A 16 9.98 -2.66 5.84
C LEU A 16 9.23 -3.72 6.65
N ALA A 17 9.85 -4.20 7.72
CA ALA A 17 9.29 -5.22 8.59
C ALA A 17 7.88 -4.82 9.09
N GLY A 18 7.67 -3.58 9.53
CA GLY A 18 6.38 -3.11 10.08
C GLY A 18 5.18 -3.25 9.12
N VAL A 19 5.38 -3.07 7.81
CA VAL A 19 4.30 -3.12 6.80
C VAL A 19 4.01 -4.56 6.36
N LEU A 20 5.04 -5.42 6.35
CA LEU A 20 4.95 -6.85 6.01
C LEU A 20 4.14 -7.69 7.03
N TYR A 21 3.98 -7.22 8.26
CA TYR A 21 3.33 -8.00 9.33
C TYR A 21 1.79 -7.88 9.40
N LEU A 22 1.19 -7.02 8.58
CA LEU A 22 -0.28 -6.98 8.45
C LEU A 22 -0.85 -8.10 7.56
N ALA A 23 -0.01 -8.87 6.86
CA ALA A 23 -0.43 -9.77 5.79
C ALA A 23 -0.40 -11.28 6.10
N THR A 24 -0.24 -11.72 7.35
CA THR A 24 -0.36 -13.15 7.70
C THR A 24 -1.61 -13.43 8.54
N VAL A 25 -2.71 -13.76 7.86
CA VAL A 25 -3.98 -14.18 8.48
C VAL A 25 -4.15 -15.69 8.27
N THR A 26 -4.22 -16.46 9.37
CA THR A 26 -4.67 -17.86 9.35
C THR A 26 -5.93 -17.98 10.20
N PHE A 27 -6.98 -18.57 9.62
CA PHE A 27 -8.34 -18.58 10.15
C PHE A 27 -8.57 -19.72 11.15
N SER A 28 -9.31 -19.46 12.23
CA SER A 28 -9.91 -20.49 13.08
C SER A 28 -11.44 -20.45 12.91
N GLN A 29 -12.06 -21.60 12.65
CA GLN A 29 -13.50 -21.77 12.52
C GLN A 29 -14.12 -22.10 13.88
N GLN A 30 -15.29 -21.55 14.14
CA GLN A 30 -16.23 -22.09 15.10
C GLN A 30 -17.57 -22.24 14.38
N ALA A 31 -18.07 -23.48 14.31
CA ALA A 31 -19.35 -23.82 13.75
C ALA A 31 -20.38 -23.90 14.88
N ASP A 32 -21.47 -23.13 14.79
CA ASP A 32 -22.79 -23.63 15.15
C ASP A 32 -23.92 -22.80 14.51
N GLY A 33 -25.10 -23.41 14.41
CA GLY A 33 -26.12 -23.11 13.41
C GLY A 33 -26.98 -21.85 13.57
N ARG A 34 -27.62 -21.50 12.43
CA ARG A 34 -28.71 -20.52 12.22
C ARG A 34 -28.44 -19.11 12.72
N GLU A 35 -27.49 -18.41 12.09
CA GLU A 35 -27.38 -16.95 12.21
C GLU A 35 -28.14 -16.25 11.08
N ALA A 36 -28.91 -15.21 11.43
CA ALA A 36 -29.28 -14.16 10.50
C ALA A 36 -28.00 -13.75 9.76
N ARG A 37 -27.99 -13.87 8.43
CA ARG A 37 -26.79 -13.72 7.58
C ARG A 37 -26.03 -12.47 8.03
N ALA A 38 -24.94 -12.66 8.77
CA ALA A 38 -24.24 -11.57 9.42
C ALA A 38 -23.89 -10.51 8.38
N ASP A 39 -24.09 -9.23 8.72
CA ASP A 39 -23.70 -8.14 7.84
C ASP A 39 -22.18 -8.16 7.70
N TRP A 40 -21.70 -8.67 6.56
CA TRP A 40 -20.28 -8.88 6.30
C TRP A 40 -19.47 -7.59 6.43
N THR A 41 -20.10 -6.42 6.25
CA THR A 41 -19.43 -5.11 6.37
C THR A 41 -19.01 -4.80 7.81
N GLN A 42 -19.60 -5.48 8.81
CA GLN A 42 -19.26 -5.35 10.22
C GLN A 42 -18.12 -6.26 10.67
N GLU A 43 -17.75 -7.28 9.89
CA GLU A 43 -16.74 -8.26 10.28
C GLU A 43 -15.36 -7.64 10.54
N LYS A 44 -15.06 -6.48 9.92
CA LYS A 44 -13.83 -5.73 10.17
C LYS A 44 -13.67 -5.22 11.61
N TYR A 45 -14.78 -5.05 12.34
CA TYR A 45 -14.74 -4.60 13.73
C TYR A 45 -14.40 -5.73 14.70
N SER A 46 -14.76 -6.98 14.37
CA SER A 46 -14.47 -8.16 15.18
C SER A 46 -13.19 -8.91 14.73
N HIS A 47 -12.70 -8.65 13.51
CA HIS A 47 -11.52 -9.33 12.95
C HIS A 47 -10.30 -9.27 13.88
N GLN A 48 -9.68 -10.42 14.14
CA GLN A 48 -8.47 -10.56 14.96
C GLN A 48 -7.29 -11.04 14.11
N PRO A 49 -6.07 -10.55 14.38
CA PRO A 49 -4.88 -11.03 13.69
C PRO A 49 -4.53 -12.45 14.12
N SER A 50 -3.98 -13.24 13.19
CA SER A 50 -3.18 -14.41 13.57
C SER A 50 -1.78 -13.94 13.94
N ILE A 51 -1.38 -14.14 15.19
CA ILE A 51 -0.12 -13.61 15.72
C ILE A 51 1.01 -14.59 15.46
N LEU A 52 2.00 -14.16 14.68
CA LEU A 52 3.25 -14.91 14.51
C LEU A 52 4.09 -14.88 15.79
N ASN A 53 4.75 -16.01 16.08
CA ASN A 53 5.82 -16.07 17.07
C ASN A 53 7.14 -15.50 16.51
N VAL A 54 8.17 -15.37 17.35
CA VAL A 54 9.47 -14.79 16.96
C VAL A 54 10.10 -15.51 15.75
N ALA A 55 10.03 -16.84 15.71
CA ALA A 55 10.54 -17.61 14.58
C ALA A 55 9.77 -17.31 13.28
N GLY A 56 8.44 -17.18 13.36
CA GLY A 56 7.59 -16.76 12.24
C GLY A 56 7.92 -15.34 11.77
N ILE A 57 8.15 -14.42 12.71
CA ILE A 57 8.57 -13.04 12.44
C ILE A 57 9.89 -13.04 11.66
N GLN A 58 10.91 -13.73 12.17
CA GLN A 58 12.23 -13.85 11.53
C GLN A 58 12.13 -14.51 10.16
N LYS A 59 11.29 -15.54 10.01
CA LYS A 59 11.06 -16.20 8.73
C LYS A 59 10.47 -15.24 7.71
N VAL A 60 9.47 -14.43 8.06
CA VAL A 60 8.89 -13.44 7.14
C VAL A 60 9.93 -12.38 6.78
N ALA A 61 10.63 -11.80 7.77
CA ALA A 61 11.66 -10.80 7.54
C ALA A 61 12.80 -11.29 6.63
N ALA A 62 13.13 -12.58 6.69
CA ALA A 62 14.18 -13.17 5.85
C ALA A 62 13.82 -13.25 4.36
N HIS A 63 12.55 -13.09 3.96
CA HIS A 63 12.15 -13.02 2.55
C HIS A 63 12.36 -11.62 1.94
N THR A 64 12.58 -10.62 2.79
CA THR A 64 12.79 -9.24 2.38
C THR A 64 14.26 -8.99 2.05
N ASP A 65 14.53 -8.39 0.89
CA ASP A 65 15.87 -7.99 0.46
C ASP A 65 15.87 -6.50 0.09
N VAL A 66 16.37 -5.68 1.01
CA VAL A 66 16.43 -4.22 0.83
C VAL A 66 17.46 -3.79 -0.22
N SER A 67 18.46 -4.62 -0.51
CA SER A 67 19.40 -4.32 -1.60
C SER A 67 18.73 -4.55 -2.95
N GLN A 68 17.95 -5.63 -3.10
CA GLN A 68 17.12 -5.84 -4.29
C GLN A 68 16.04 -4.77 -4.41
N MET A 69 15.30 -4.45 -3.34
CA MET A 69 14.30 -3.38 -3.36
C MET A 69 14.92 -2.05 -3.82
N TRP A 70 16.10 -1.70 -3.31
CA TRP A 70 16.79 -0.48 -3.74
C TRP A 70 17.06 -0.47 -5.24
N GLN A 71 17.65 -1.55 -5.76
CA GLN A 71 18.09 -1.63 -7.15
C GLN A 71 16.93 -1.78 -8.13
N ASN A 72 15.96 -2.64 -7.81
CA ASN A 72 14.93 -3.07 -8.72
C ASN A 72 13.65 -2.26 -8.60
N ASP A 73 13.32 -1.76 -7.41
CA ASP A 73 12.02 -1.11 -7.15
C ASP A 73 12.17 0.39 -6.89
N LEU A 74 13.11 0.81 -6.06
CA LEU A 74 13.28 2.22 -5.69
C LEU A 74 13.99 3.03 -6.78
N HIS A 75 15.17 2.57 -7.23
CA HIS A 75 15.99 3.32 -8.18
C HIS A 75 15.23 3.69 -9.48
N PRO A 76 14.41 2.82 -10.10
CA PRO A 76 13.60 3.21 -11.27
C PRO A 76 12.53 4.27 -11.00
N ILE A 77 12.11 4.44 -9.74
CA ILE A 77 11.08 5.41 -9.34
C ILE A 77 11.71 6.77 -9.00
N LEU A 78 13.00 6.83 -8.67
CA LEU A 78 13.76 8.06 -8.34
C LEU A 78 14.05 8.95 -9.56
N ILE A 79 13.00 9.31 -10.28
CA ILE A 79 12.96 10.24 -11.41
C ILE A 79 11.86 11.28 -11.20
N GLU A 80 11.88 12.35 -11.98
CA GLU A 80 10.75 13.28 -12.04
C GLU A 80 9.52 12.59 -12.62
N ARG A 81 8.39 12.65 -11.92
CA ARG A 81 7.20 11.84 -12.24
C ARG A 81 5.88 12.53 -11.85
N TYR A 82 5.79 13.85 -12.01
CA TYR A 82 4.54 14.59 -11.83
C TYR A 82 3.46 14.15 -12.86
N PRO A 83 2.16 14.32 -12.57
CA PRO A 83 1.10 13.79 -13.43
C PRO A 83 1.19 14.33 -14.87
N GLY A 84 1.11 13.42 -15.84
CA GLY A 84 1.26 13.72 -17.27
C GLY A 84 2.70 13.82 -17.80
N SER A 85 3.73 13.72 -16.94
CA SER A 85 5.13 13.65 -17.39
C SER A 85 5.50 12.29 -18.01
N PRO A 86 6.57 12.21 -18.83
CA PRO A 86 7.11 10.93 -19.29
C PRO A 86 7.54 10.00 -18.15
N GLY A 87 8.09 10.56 -17.07
CA GLY A 87 8.52 9.78 -15.91
C GLY A 87 7.35 9.19 -15.12
N ASN A 88 6.22 9.90 -15.01
CA ASN A 88 5.00 9.35 -14.43
C ASN A 88 4.54 8.11 -15.22
N TYR A 89 4.47 8.20 -16.56
CA TYR A 89 4.18 7.02 -17.39
C TYR A 89 5.18 5.88 -17.16
N ALA A 90 6.48 6.17 -17.13
CA ALA A 90 7.52 5.16 -16.90
C ALA A 90 7.37 4.45 -15.54
N VAL A 91 7.13 5.21 -14.48
CA VAL A 91 6.89 4.68 -13.12
C VAL A 91 5.61 3.85 -13.07
N ARG A 92 4.53 4.28 -13.71
CA ARG A 92 3.31 3.48 -13.81
C ARG A 92 3.56 2.14 -14.49
N GLN A 93 4.28 2.13 -15.61
CA GLN A 93 4.63 0.88 -16.29
C GLN A 93 5.55 0.00 -15.44
N HIS A 94 6.49 0.59 -14.71
CA HIS A 94 7.38 -0.14 -13.80
C HIS A 94 6.58 -0.85 -12.70
N ILE A 95 5.74 -0.12 -11.96
CA ILE A 95 4.87 -0.67 -10.89
C ILE A 95 4.00 -1.81 -11.43
N LYS A 96 3.30 -1.59 -12.56
CA LYS A 96 2.42 -2.59 -13.16
C LYS A 96 3.17 -3.86 -13.55
N ARG A 97 4.31 -3.72 -14.25
CA ARG A 97 5.10 -4.86 -14.72
C ARG A 97 5.67 -5.67 -13.55
N HIS A 98 6.15 -5.00 -12.50
CA HIS A 98 6.65 -5.66 -11.30
C HIS A 98 5.58 -6.55 -10.69
N ILE A 99 4.42 -5.97 -10.38
CA ILE A 99 3.29 -6.67 -9.76
C ILE A 99 2.77 -7.81 -10.66
N GLN A 100 2.68 -7.58 -11.98
CA GLN A 100 2.20 -8.60 -12.94
C GLN A 100 3.19 -9.75 -13.13
N SER A 101 4.48 -9.56 -12.80
CA SER A 101 5.48 -10.63 -12.85
C SER A 101 5.37 -11.64 -11.69
N LEU A 102 4.63 -11.28 -10.64
CA LEU A 102 4.47 -12.08 -9.43
C LEU A 102 3.46 -13.22 -9.60
N GLN A 103 3.71 -14.33 -8.90
CA GLN A 103 2.99 -15.59 -9.05
C GLN A 103 1.66 -15.62 -8.28
N ALA A 104 1.45 -14.70 -7.33
CA ALA A 104 0.19 -14.55 -6.58
C ALA A 104 -1.01 -14.24 -7.50
N GLY A 105 -0.74 -13.73 -8.70
CA GLY A 105 -1.75 -13.51 -9.75
C GLY A 105 -2.68 -12.35 -9.42
N TRP A 106 -2.06 -11.19 -9.21
CA TRP A 106 -2.71 -9.88 -9.05
C TRP A 106 -3.52 -9.49 -10.28
N VAL A 107 -4.68 -8.86 -10.06
CA VAL A 107 -5.42 -8.15 -11.11
C VAL A 107 -5.07 -6.68 -11.01
N VAL A 108 -4.46 -6.15 -12.06
CA VAL A 108 -3.96 -4.76 -12.11
C VAL A 108 -4.82 -3.93 -13.04
N GLU A 109 -5.37 -2.83 -12.53
CA GLU A 109 -6.23 -1.89 -13.22
C GLU A 109 -5.62 -0.48 -13.16
N GLU A 110 -5.75 0.29 -14.25
CA GLU A 110 -5.48 1.73 -14.25
C GLU A 110 -6.80 2.50 -14.25
N ASP A 111 -7.05 3.27 -13.20
CA ASP A 111 -8.18 4.20 -13.11
C ASP A 111 -7.73 5.55 -13.68
N THR A 112 -7.95 5.73 -14.98
CA THR A 112 -7.52 6.92 -15.72
C THR A 112 -8.67 7.90 -15.92
N PHE A 113 -8.45 9.16 -15.57
CA PHE A 113 -9.45 10.22 -15.65
C PHE A 113 -8.83 11.60 -15.98
N GLN A 114 -9.68 12.56 -16.34
CA GLN A 114 -9.29 13.96 -16.54
C GLN A 114 -9.67 14.79 -15.31
N GLY A 115 -8.75 15.58 -14.79
CA GLY A 115 -8.97 16.52 -13.69
C GLY A 115 -8.56 17.94 -14.09
N TYR A 116 -9.33 18.95 -13.65
CA TYR A 116 -8.95 20.34 -13.85
C TYR A 116 -7.90 20.75 -12.81
N THR A 117 -6.81 21.36 -13.26
CA THR A 117 -5.69 21.83 -12.44
C THR A 117 -5.47 23.33 -12.64
N PRO A 118 -4.63 24.00 -11.84
CA PRO A 118 -4.19 25.37 -12.13
C PRO A 118 -3.58 25.55 -13.53
N TYR A 119 -3.14 24.45 -14.17
CA TYR A 119 -2.58 24.43 -15.53
C TYR A 119 -3.55 23.83 -16.57
N GLY A 120 -4.85 23.87 -16.31
CA GLY A 120 -5.90 23.32 -17.19
C GLY A 120 -6.14 21.83 -16.96
N TYR A 121 -6.85 21.18 -17.89
CA TYR A 121 -7.14 19.75 -17.81
C TYR A 121 -5.87 18.90 -17.94
N ARG A 122 -5.71 17.93 -17.04
CA ARG A 122 -4.62 16.95 -17.02
C ARG A 122 -5.18 15.54 -16.84
N THR A 123 -4.49 14.56 -17.41
CA THR A 123 -4.77 13.14 -17.22
C THR A 123 -4.06 12.63 -15.97
N PHE A 124 -4.80 11.90 -15.14
CA PHE A 124 -4.30 11.19 -13.97
C PHE A 124 -4.63 9.71 -14.13
N SER A 125 -3.80 8.83 -13.57
CA SER A 125 -3.97 7.38 -13.64
C SER A 125 -3.58 6.72 -12.31
N ASN A 126 -4.56 6.46 -11.45
CA ASN A 126 -4.30 5.61 -10.27
C ASN A 126 -4.01 4.17 -10.72
N ILE A 127 -3.15 3.47 -9.99
CA ILE A 127 -2.94 2.02 -10.18
C ILE A 127 -3.57 1.28 -9.01
N ILE A 128 -4.46 0.34 -9.32
CA ILE A 128 -5.11 -0.54 -8.35
C ILE A 128 -4.66 -1.96 -8.66
N SER A 129 -4.05 -2.63 -7.69
CA SER A 129 -3.66 -4.04 -7.78
C SER A 129 -4.40 -4.85 -6.74
N THR A 130 -5.22 -5.80 -7.15
CA THR A 130 -6.11 -6.54 -6.26
C THR A 130 -5.86 -8.04 -6.34
N LEU A 131 -5.57 -8.67 -5.21
CA LEU A 131 -5.67 -10.13 -5.08
C LEU A 131 -7.12 -10.52 -4.80
N ASN A 132 -7.62 -11.52 -5.51
CA ASN A 132 -9.01 -11.99 -5.41
C ASN A 132 -10.04 -10.83 -5.44
N PRO A 133 -10.29 -10.21 -6.61
CA PRO A 133 -11.25 -9.10 -6.73
C PRO A 133 -12.67 -9.43 -6.28
N SER A 134 -13.04 -10.71 -6.25
CA SER A 134 -14.35 -11.17 -5.76
C SER A 134 -14.44 -11.32 -4.24
N ALA A 135 -13.34 -11.20 -3.49
CA ALA A 135 -13.39 -11.16 -2.02
C ALA A 135 -14.25 -9.98 -1.58
N LYS A 136 -15.09 -10.18 -0.55
CA LYS A 136 -15.96 -9.10 -0.06
C LYS A 136 -15.17 -8.00 0.63
N ARG A 137 -14.05 -8.35 1.27
CA ARG A 137 -13.23 -7.48 2.11
C ARG A 137 -11.79 -7.46 1.61
N HIS A 138 -11.13 -6.31 1.75
CA HIS A 138 -9.72 -6.14 1.43
C HIS A 138 -9.03 -5.31 2.51
N LEU A 139 -7.87 -5.79 2.97
CA LEU A 139 -6.86 -4.90 3.55
C LEU A 139 -6.29 -4.08 2.41
N VAL A 140 -6.30 -2.75 2.54
CA VAL A 140 -5.78 -1.84 1.52
C VAL A 140 -4.49 -1.21 2.02
N LEU A 141 -3.39 -1.41 1.30
CA LEU A 141 -2.15 -0.67 1.48
C LEU A 141 -2.02 0.35 0.35
N ALA A 142 -1.66 1.59 0.66
CA ALA A 142 -1.61 2.63 -0.34
C ALA A 142 -0.44 3.60 -0.14
N CYS A 143 -0.06 4.25 -1.23
CA CYS A 143 0.81 5.43 -1.27
C CYS A 143 0.48 6.22 -2.54
N HIS A 144 1.14 7.35 -2.76
CA HIS A 144 1.09 8.04 -4.04
C HIS A 144 2.39 7.82 -4.83
N HIS A 145 2.26 7.71 -6.15
CA HIS A 145 3.41 7.44 -7.03
C HIS A 145 3.87 8.66 -7.82
N ASP A 146 3.09 9.74 -7.82
CA ASP A 146 3.53 10.99 -8.42
C ASP A 146 4.65 11.63 -7.60
N SER A 147 5.32 12.61 -8.19
CA SER A 147 6.22 13.52 -7.49
C SER A 147 5.70 14.93 -7.69
N LYS A 148 5.86 15.78 -6.67
CA LYS A 148 5.51 17.19 -6.79
C LYS A 148 6.15 17.86 -8.01
N TYR A 149 5.35 18.62 -8.76
CA TYR A 149 5.86 19.45 -9.85
C TYR A 149 6.60 20.66 -9.28
N PHE A 150 7.86 20.82 -9.65
CA PHE A 150 8.63 22.04 -9.42
C PHE A 150 9.03 22.62 -10.77
N GLY A 151 8.54 23.83 -11.07
CA GLY A 151 8.81 24.49 -12.36
C GLY A 151 10.28 24.90 -12.56
N PRO A 152 10.62 25.44 -13.74
CA PRO A 152 11.99 25.78 -14.15
C PRO A 152 12.76 26.71 -13.19
N GLN A 153 12.05 27.44 -12.34
CA GLN A 153 12.60 28.30 -11.29
C GLN A 153 13.32 27.56 -10.15
N TRP A 154 13.38 26.22 -10.15
CA TRP A 154 14.07 25.42 -9.13
C TRP A 154 15.57 25.19 -9.46
N ASP A 155 16.26 26.21 -9.97
CA ASP A 155 17.72 26.22 -10.22
C ASP A 155 18.27 25.00 -11.00
N GLY A 156 17.49 24.45 -11.93
CA GLY A 156 17.87 23.28 -12.72
C GLY A 156 17.99 21.96 -11.93
N ARG A 157 17.58 21.94 -10.66
CA ARG A 157 17.48 20.71 -9.86
C ARG A 157 16.16 20.00 -10.16
N VAL A 158 16.18 18.67 -10.07
CA VAL A 158 14.99 17.84 -10.25
C VAL A 158 14.52 17.36 -8.90
N PHE A 159 13.24 17.55 -8.60
CA PHE A 159 12.62 16.93 -7.43
C PHE A 159 12.16 15.52 -7.78
N VAL A 160 12.70 14.54 -7.06
CA VAL A 160 12.39 13.12 -7.27
C VAL A 160 11.58 12.52 -6.12
N GLY A 161 11.17 13.29 -5.12
CA GLY A 161 10.30 12.80 -4.04
C GLY A 161 10.71 11.44 -3.46
N ALA A 162 11.93 11.34 -2.91
CA ALA A 162 12.48 10.05 -2.50
C ALA A 162 11.66 9.43 -1.36
N THR A 163 11.44 10.16 -0.27
CA THR A 163 10.54 9.74 0.82
C THR A 163 9.06 9.94 0.48
N ASP A 164 8.79 10.66 -0.61
CA ASP A 164 7.53 11.35 -0.91
C ASP A 164 7.11 11.13 -2.39
N SER A 165 6.64 9.94 -2.77
CA SER A 165 6.57 8.70 -2.00
C SER A 165 7.24 7.53 -2.74
N ALA A 166 8.44 7.75 -3.30
CA ALA A 166 9.17 6.69 -4.02
C ALA A 166 9.56 5.51 -3.11
N VAL A 167 10.02 5.77 -1.88
CA VAL A 167 10.29 4.74 -0.87
C VAL A 167 9.00 3.98 -0.49
N PRO A 168 7.89 4.64 -0.10
CA PRO A 168 6.61 3.95 0.07
C PRO A 168 6.18 3.07 -1.11
N CYS A 169 6.33 3.55 -2.36
CA CYS A 169 6.06 2.73 -3.55
C CYS A 169 6.90 1.46 -3.56
N ALA A 170 8.22 1.59 -3.38
CA ALA A 170 9.14 0.46 -3.35
C ALA A 170 8.85 -0.51 -2.19
N MET A 171 8.43 0.00 -1.02
CA MET A 171 8.02 -0.83 0.12
C MET A 171 6.84 -1.73 -0.23
N LEU A 172 5.83 -1.22 -0.96
CA LEU A 172 4.67 -2.02 -1.39
C LEU A 172 5.05 -3.06 -2.44
N LEU A 173 5.93 -2.71 -3.39
CA LEU A 173 6.45 -3.63 -4.41
C LEU A 173 7.26 -4.78 -3.79
N GLU A 174 8.12 -4.46 -2.83
CA GLU A 174 8.93 -5.44 -2.11
C GLU A 174 8.07 -6.29 -1.17
N LEU A 175 7.04 -5.74 -0.53
CA LEU A 175 6.08 -6.53 0.24
C LEU A 175 5.39 -7.57 -0.64
N ALA A 176 4.91 -7.16 -1.80
CA ALA A 176 4.26 -8.06 -2.75
C ALA A 176 5.23 -9.17 -3.22
N ARG A 177 6.51 -8.84 -3.47
CA ARG A 177 7.54 -9.81 -3.87
C ARG A 177 7.92 -10.76 -2.73
N ALA A 178 8.22 -10.24 -1.55
CA ALA A 178 8.68 -11.01 -0.39
C ALA A 178 7.61 -11.97 0.14
N LEU A 179 6.32 -11.64 -0.06
CA LEU A 179 5.19 -12.49 0.33
C LEU A 179 4.56 -13.25 -0.84
N ASP A 180 5.14 -13.23 -2.03
CA ASP A 180 4.48 -13.71 -3.26
C ASP A 180 3.96 -15.15 -3.13
N SER A 181 4.79 -16.08 -2.63
CA SER A 181 4.38 -17.48 -2.41
C SER A 181 3.28 -17.63 -1.36
N GLN A 182 3.34 -16.86 -0.27
CA GLN A 182 2.32 -16.86 0.78
C GLN A 182 1.00 -16.31 0.24
N LEU A 183 1.04 -15.19 -0.50
CA LEU A 183 -0.12 -14.58 -1.13
C LEU A 183 -0.73 -15.48 -2.21
N GLN A 184 0.09 -16.21 -2.95
CA GLN A 184 -0.37 -17.23 -3.90
C GLN A 184 -1.15 -18.34 -3.18
N SER A 185 -0.66 -18.82 -2.05
CA SER A 185 -1.33 -19.89 -1.27
C SER A 185 -2.72 -19.47 -0.78
N ILE A 186 -2.91 -18.19 -0.45
CA ILE A 186 -4.20 -17.61 -0.04
C ILE A 186 -5.21 -17.69 -1.20
N LYS A 187 -4.76 -17.52 -2.45
CA LYS A 187 -5.62 -17.61 -3.64
C LYS A 187 -5.98 -19.05 -4.01
N THR A 188 -5.06 -20.00 -3.83
CA THR A 188 -5.25 -21.40 -4.28
C THR A 188 -5.87 -22.32 -3.24
N SER A 189 -5.94 -21.90 -1.97
CA SER A 189 -6.52 -22.71 -0.90
C SER A 189 -8.03 -22.89 -1.08
N SER A 190 -8.45 -24.09 -1.46
CA SER A 190 -9.84 -24.49 -1.73
C SER A 190 -10.67 -24.74 -0.46
N ALA A 191 -10.10 -24.62 0.73
CA ALA A 191 -10.78 -24.87 2.01
C ALA A 191 -11.78 -23.76 2.40
N SER A 192 -11.64 -22.57 1.84
CA SER A 192 -12.65 -21.50 1.78
C SER A 192 -12.03 -20.37 0.95
N ARG A 193 -12.72 -19.89 -0.09
CA ARG A 193 -12.30 -18.63 -0.72
C ARG A 193 -12.31 -17.56 0.38
N PRO A 194 -11.18 -16.92 0.71
CA PRO A 194 -11.16 -16.01 1.83
C PRO A 194 -12.02 -14.79 1.48
N ASP A 195 -12.98 -14.49 2.35
CA ASP A 195 -13.81 -13.29 2.24
C ASP A 195 -12.99 -12.00 2.47
N LEU A 196 -11.73 -12.13 2.96
CA LEU A 196 -10.74 -11.06 3.14
C LEU A 196 -9.49 -11.32 2.28
N SER A 197 -9.07 -10.33 1.49
CA SER A 197 -7.86 -10.38 0.65
C SER A 197 -7.02 -9.10 0.78
N LEU A 198 -6.06 -8.88 -0.12
CA LEU A 198 -5.16 -7.72 -0.14
C LEU A 198 -5.35 -6.89 -1.42
N GLN A 199 -5.32 -5.57 -1.27
CA GLN A 199 -5.31 -4.61 -2.37
C GLN A 199 -4.20 -3.58 -2.15
N LEU A 200 -3.51 -3.22 -3.22
CA LEU A 200 -2.52 -2.15 -3.26
C LEU A 200 -3.05 -1.02 -4.13
N ILE A 201 -2.94 0.23 -3.66
CA ILE A 201 -3.33 1.41 -4.43
C ILE A 201 -2.15 2.38 -4.50
N PHE A 202 -1.80 2.78 -5.72
CA PHE A 202 -0.81 3.82 -5.99
C PHE A 202 -1.54 5.01 -6.60
N PHE A 203 -1.81 6.03 -5.79
CA PHE A 203 -2.53 7.21 -6.24
C PHE A 203 -1.68 8.06 -7.19
N ASP A 204 -2.33 8.72 -8.13
CA ASP A 204 -1.73 9.76 -8.96
C ASP A 204 -2.24 11.14 -8.53
N GLY A 205 -1.40 12.17 -8.67
CA GLY A 205 -1.73 13.54 -8.31
C GLY A 205 -2.18 13.69 -6.86
N GLU A 206 -1.44 13.13 -5.91
CA GLU A 206 -1.59 13.52 -4.50
C GLU A 206 -1.25 15.01 -4.36
N GLU A 207 -0.16 15.40 -5.01
CA GLU A 207 0.47 16.68 -4.84
C GLU A 207 -0.31 17.81 -5.50
N ALA A 208 -0.25 18.98 -4.87
CA ALA A 208 -0.66 20.23 -5.49
C ALA A 208 0.30 20.61 -6.63
N PHE A 209 -0.25 21.06 -7.76
CA PHE A 209 0.55 21.62 -8.85
C PHE A 209 1.14 22.98 -8.52
N VAL A 210 0.41 23.81 -7.75
CA VAL A 210 0.83 25.17 -7.40
C VAL A 210 0.75 25.38 -5.89
N GLN A 211 -0.46 25.30 -5.32
CA GLN A 211 -0.69 25.56 -3.91
C GLN A 211 -1.76 24.62 -3.37
N TRP A 212 -1.38 23.89 -2.32
CA TRP A 212 -2.29 22.96 -1.66
C TRP A 212 -3.62 23.62 -1.29
N SER A 213 -4.69 23.11 -1.87
CA SER A 213 -6.05 23.59 -1.65
C SER A 213 -7.05 22.46 -1.93
N PRO A 214 -8.34 22.60 -1.54
CA PRO A 214 -9.35 21.58 -1.81
C PRO A 214 -9.52 21.21 -3.31
N THR A 215 -9.08 22.08 -4.22
CA THR A 215 -9.16 21.88 -5.68
C THR A 215 -7.80 21.64 -6.35
N ASP A 216 -6.70 21.89 -5.65
CA ASP A 216 -5.32 21.64 -6.10
C ASP A 216 -4.59 20.73 -5.10
N SER A 217 -5.10 19.51 -4.97
CA SER A 217 -4.53 18.40 -4.19
C SER A 217 -5.37 17.14 -4.38
N LEU A 218 -4.84 15.98 -4.01
CA LEU A 218 -5.58 14.73 -3.81
C LEU A 218 -6.46 14.34 -5.01
N TYR A 219 -5.98 14.57 -6.23
CA TYR A 219 -6.74 14.36 -7.46
C TYR A 219 -7.17 12.89 -7.59
N GLY A 220 -6.19 11.98 -7.53
CA GLY A 220 -6.41 10.55 -7.67
C GLY A 220 -7.28 9.96 -6.57
N SER A 221 -7.03 10.33 -5.32
CA SER A 221 -7.75 9.79 -4.16
C SER A 221 -9.18 10.32 -4.05
N ARG A 222 -9.44 11.60 -4.35
CA ARG A 222 -10.82 12.14 -4.44
C ARG A 222 -11.63 11.43 -5.52
N HIS A 223 -11.05 11.25 -6.70
CA HIS A 223 -11.69 10.53 -7.81
C HIS A 223 -12.00 9.08 -7.43
N LEU A 224 -10.99 8.34 -6.95
CA LEU A 224 -11.15 6.92 -6.67
C LEU A 224 -12.11 6.67 -5.50
N ALA A 225 -12.07 7.48 -4.45
CA ALA A 225 -13.03 7.37 -3.34
C ALA A 225 -14.48 7.56 -3.82
N GLN A 226 -14.72 8.55 -4.69
CA GLN A 226 -16.05 8.77 -5.28
C GLN A 226 -16.49 7.60 -6.16
N LYS A 227 -15.60 7.07 -7.00
CA LYS A 227 -15.84 5.89 -7.84
C LYS A 227 -16.14 4.64 -6.99
N MET A 228 -15.37 4.41 -5.93
CA MET A 228 -15.57 3.26 -5.03
C MET A 228 -16.90 3.38 -4.26
N ALA A 229 -17.30 4.59 -3.87
CA ALA A 229 -18.57 4.83 -3.19
C ALA A 229 -19.79 4.53 -4.08
N SER A 230 -19.66 4.72 -5.39
CA SER A 230 -20.72 4.49 -6.38
C SER A 230 -20.66 3.12 -7.05
N THR A 231 -19.62 2.34 -6.81
CA THR A 231 -19.45 1.01 -7.43
C THR A 231 -19.94 -0.08 -6.48
N PRO A 232 -20.99 -0.85 -6.85
CA PRO A 232 -21.49 -1.93 -6.01
C PRO A 232 -20.46 -3.02 -5.75
N HIS A 233 -20.38 -3.51 -4.50
CA HIS A 233 -19.46 -4.59 -4.12
C HIS A 233 -20.07 -5.48 -3.02
N PRO A 234 -20.00 -6.82 -3.14
CA PRO A 234 -19.48 -7.58 -4.28
C PRO A 234 -20.33 -7.40 -5.55
N PRO A 235 -19.87 -7.86 -6.73
CA PRO A 235 -20.64 -7.73 -7.98
C PRO A 235 -22.08 -8.22 -7.84
N GLY A 236 -23.04 -7.39 -8.22
CA GLY A 236 -24.48 -7.66 -8.09
C GLY A 236 -25.11 -7.24 -6.75
N ALA A 237 -24.34 -6.70 -5.80
CA ALA A 237 -24.90 -6.11 -4.59
C ALA A 237 -25.77 -4.88 -4.91
N THR A 238 -26.83 -4.68 -4.13
CA THR A 238 -27.77 -3.55 -4.29
C THR A 238 -27.68 -2.53 -3.16
N ASN A 239 -27.00 -2.88 -2.06
CA ASN A 239 -26.97 -2.11 -0.82
C ASN A 239 -25.55 -1.91 -0.26
N THR A 240 -24.53 -2.37 -0.98
CA THR A 240 -23.13 -2.27 -0.54
C THR A 240 -22.20 -1.85 -1.69
N ASN A 241 -21.10 -1.17 -1.36
CA ASN A 241 -20.14 -0.61 -2.32
C ASN A 241 -18.68 -0.93 -1.97
N GLN A 242 -17.76 -0.58 -2.87
CA GLN A 242 -16.32 -0.85 -2.69
C GLN A 242 -15.69 -0.10 -1.50
N LEU A 243 -16.27 0.98 -0.98
CA LEU A 243 -15.72 1.58 0.25
C LEU A 243 -16.01 0.71 1.48
N GLN A 244 -17.14 -0.01 1.49
CA GLN A 244 -17.48 -0.91 2.59
C GLN A 244 -16.62 -2.18 2.60
N SER A 245 -16.01 -2.55 1.47
CA SER A 245 -15.04 -3.66 1.41
C SER A 245 -13.70 -3.34 2.05
N ILE A 246 -13.37 -2.06 2.26
CA ILE A 246 -12.12 -1.67 2.91
C ILE A 246 -12.21 -1.99 4.40
N ASP A 247 -11.42 -2.98 4.80
CA ASP A 247 -11.28 -3.43 6.20
C ASP A 247 -10.47 -2.42 7.00
N LEU A 248 -9.33 -2.04 6.44
CA LEU A 248 -8.39 -1.09 6.96
C LEU A 248 -7.66 -0.45 5.78
N PHE A 249 -7.51 0.86 5.82
CA PHE A 249 -6.75 1.63 4.83
C PHE A 249 -5.43 2.08 5.46
N VAL A 250 -4.33 1.50 5.02
CA VAL A 250 -2.98 1.78 5.54
C VAL A 250 -2.25 2.62 4.50
N LEU A 251 -2.16 3.92 4.75
CA LEU A 251 -1.46 4.87 3.89
C LEU A 251 -0.01 5.03 4.34
N LEU A 252 0.93 4.79 3.43
CA LEU A 252 2.35 5.02 3.62
C LEU A 252 2.71 6.32 2.91
N ASP A 253 3.31 7.24 3.66
CA ASP A 253 3.74 8.54 3.16
C ASP A 253 4.89 9.08 4.00
N LEU A 254 5.78 9.85 3.37
CA LEU A 254 6.96 10.47 3.97
C LEU A 254 7.88 9.49 4.75
N ILE A 255 8.02 8.26 4.24
CA ILE A 255 8.86 7.22 4.85
C ILE A 255 10.24 7.18 4.20
N GLY A 256 11.30 7.02 5.01
CA GLY A 256 12.68 6.78 4.55
C GLY A 256 13.72 7.68 5.22
N ALA A 257 13.30 8.73 5.92
CA ALA A 257 14.17 9.52 6.78
C ALA A 257 14.52 8.77 8.09
N SER A 258 15.66 9.11 8.68
CA SER A 258 16.08 8.58 9.99
C SER A 258 15.18 9.09 11.11
N ASN A 259 14.98 8.27 12.15
CA ASN A 259 14.25 8.64 13.37
C ASN A 259 12.80 9.10 13.10
N ALA A 260 12.11 8.41 12.18
CA ALA A 260 10.70 8.64 11.93
C ALA A 260 9.86 8.21 13.14
N THR A 261 8.93 9.06 13.56
CA THR A 261 7.93 8.78 14.60
C THR A 261 6.56 8.78 13.95
N PHE A 262 5.76 7.74 14.23
CA PHE A 262 4.41 7.58 13.69
C PHE A 262 3.39 7.79 14.82
N PRO A 263 2.60 8.87 14.81
CA PRO A 263 1.54 9.06 15.80
C PRO A 263 0.35 8.11 15.59
N ASN A 264 -0.36 7.79 16.66
CA ASN A 264 -1.68 7.15 16.59
C ASN A 264 -2.77 8.20 16.34
N TYR A 265 -3.17 8.39 15.09
CA TYR A 265 -4.10 9.46 14.69
C TYR A 265 -5.57 9.15 14.97
N PHE A 266 -6.01 7.89 14.94
CA PHE A 266 -7.43 7.54 14.91
C PHE A 266 -7.80 6.44 15.92
N SER A 267 -8.80 6.72 16.77
CA SER A 267 -9.25 5.78 17.81
C SER A 267 -9.80 4.47 17.26
N ASN A 268 -10.50 4.50 16.11
CA ASN A 268 -11.09 3.33 15.48
C ASN A 268 -10.05 2.37 14.86
N THR A 269 -8.80 2.81 14.65
CA THR A 269 -7.69 1.98 14.16
C THR A 269 -6.58 1.79 15.19
N ALA A 270 -6.71 2.38 16.38
CA ALA A 270 -5.73 2.30 17.47
C ALA A 270 -5.33 0.86 17.83
N ARG A 271 -6.26 -0.10 17.76
CA ARG A 271 -5.96 -1.52 18.01
C ARG A 271 -4.94 -2.08 17.00
N TRP A 272 -5.01 -1.66 15.75
CA TRP A 272 -4.07 -2.05 14.69
C TRP A 272 -2.75 -1.29 14.80
N PHE A 273 -2.79 -0.01 15.19
CA PHE A 273 -1.57 0.74 15.52
C PHE A 273 -0.78 0.10 16.68
N ASN A 274 -1.47 -0.35 17.74
CA ASN A 274 -0.85 -1.09 18.84
C ASN A 274 -0.25 -2.43 18.38
N ARG A 275 -0.80 -3.05 17.31
CA ARG A 275 -0.16 -4.22 16.69
C ARG A 275 1.15 -3.85 16.03
N LEU A 276 1.23 -2.73 15.31
CA LEU A 276 2.49 -2.24 14.71
C LEU A 276 3.57 -2.03 15.78
N GLN A 277 3.24 -1.39 16.90
CA GLN A 277 4.16 -1.21 18.04
C GLN A 277 4.64 -2.57 18.58
N ALA A 278 3.72 -3.48 18.90
CA ALA A 278 4.06 -4.80 19.46
C ALA A 278 4.91 -5.65 18.49
N ILE A 279 4.70 -5.51 17.19
CA ILE A 279 5.48 -6.17 16.15
C ILE A 279 6.91 -5.62 16.13
N ALA A 280 7.05 -4.29 16.19
CA ALA A 280 8.35 -3.65 16.16
C ALA A 280 9.20 -4.04 17.39
N GLU A 281 8.63 -3.94 18.58
CA GLU A 281 9.29 -4.36 19.83
C GLU A 281 9.81 -5.79 19.76
N ARG A 282 8.98 -6.72 19.26
CA ARG A 282 9.35 -8.14 19.10
C ARG A 282 10.42 -8.38 18.04
N SER A 283 10.52 -7.49 17.07
CA SER A 283 11.50 -7.57 15.98
C SER A 283 12.85 -6.95 16.37
N GLY A 284 12.98 -6.42 17.59
CA GLY A 284 14.15 -5.64 18.00
C GLY A 284 14.18 -4.23 17.40
N LEU A 285 13.06 -3.79 16.84
CA LEU A 285 12.84 -2.47 16.27
C LEU A 285 12.22 -1.61 17.37
N GLY A 286 13.02 -0.80 18.06
CA GLY A 286 12.44 0.18 18.97
C GLY A 286 11.46 1.07 18.20
N PHE A 287 10.21 1.16 18.65
CA PHE A 287 9.31 2.26 18.27
C PHE A 287 9.61 3.42 19.21
N CYS A 288 9.78 4.64 18.68
CA CYS A 288 9.86 5.87 19.46
C CYS A 288 8.81 6.86 18.94
#